data_AF-A0A819YVX7-F1
#
_entry.id   AF-A0A819YVX7-F1
#
_cell.length_a   1.000
_cell.length_b   1.000
_cell.length_c   1.000
_cell.angle_alpha   90.00
_cell.angle_beta   90.00
_cell.angle_gamma   90.00
#
_symmetry.space_group_name_H-M   'P 1'
#
loop_
_entity.id
_entity.type
_entity.pdbx_description
1 polymer ?
#
loop_
_entity_poly.entity_id
_entity_poly.type
_entity_poly.pdbx_seq_one_letter_code
_entity_poly.pdbx_strand_id
1 'polypeptide(L)'
;MIIMSFYVLIITTITNPQSIAVTVSNITPELFEQLRSDYGLALSCPCSTISIPYKAFISNEVSFDPVCTSIFTSRQWIEALYLPNASAYLLIDFRSTASSQVSKDFL
;
A
#
# COMPACT_ATOMS: atom_id res chain seq x y z
N MET A 1 -47.62 15.56 -42.41
CA MET A 1 -47.11 14.56 -41.45
C MET A 1 -45.74 14.02 -41.82
N ILE A 2 -45.53 13.48 -43.04
CA ILE A 2 -44.27 12.81 -43.42
C ILE A 2 -43.03 13.74 -43.36
N ILE A 3 -43.18 15.00 -43.78
CA ILE A 3 -42.10 16.00 -43.74
C ILE A 3 -41.66 16.30 -42.30
N MET A 4 -42.61 16.36 -41.36
CA MET A 4 -42.30 16.61 -39.95
C MET A 4 -41.55 15.44 -39.32
N SER A 5 -41.90 14.20 -39.66
CA SER A 5 -41.19 13.02 -39.17
C SER A 5 -39.76 12.91 -39.73
N PHE A 6 -39.54 13.26 -41.00
CA PHE A 6 -38.17 13.37 -41.54
C PHE A 6 -37.36 14.46 -40.83
N TYR A 7 -37.99 15.59 -40.53
CA TYR A 7 -37.33 16.69 -39.83
C TYR A 7 -36.87 16.28 -38.42
N VAL A 8 -37.74 15.58 -37.68
CA VAL A 8 -37.40 15.04 -36.35
C VAL A 8 -36.27 14.02 -36.44
N LEU A 9 -36.31 13.10 -37.41
CA LEU A 9 -35.24 12.12 -37.63
C LEU A 9 -33.89 12.78 -37.88
N ILE A 10 -33.85 13.77 -38.78
CA ILE A 10 -32.61 14.51 -39.11
C ILE A 10 -32.05 15.24 -37.89
N ILE A 11 -32.90 15.88 -37.09
CA ILE A 11 -32.45 16.54 -35.87
C ILE A 11 -31.82 15.51 -34.92
N THR A 12 -32.51 14.40 -34.67
CA THR A 12 -32.04 13.38 -33.73
C THR A 12 -30.73 12.70 -34.15
N THR A 13 -30.48 12.54 -35.45
CA THR A 13 -29.23 11.94 -35.95
C THR A 13 -28.06 12.91 -35.87
N ILE A 14 -28.29 14.20 -36.15
CA ILE A 14 -27.24 15.24 -36.07
C ILE A 14 -26.88 15.53 -34.61
N THR A 15 -27.85 15.50 -33.69
CA THR A 15 -27.62 15.80 -32.27
C THR A 15 -27.06 14.63 -31.47
N ASN A 16 -26.80 13.47 -32.07
CA ASN A 16 -26.18 12.35 -31.34
C ASN A 16 -24.66 12.58 -31.23
N PRO A 17 -24.12 12.96 -30.05
CA PRO A 17 -22.69 13.10 -29.89
C PRO A 17 -22.01 11.73 -30.06
N GLN A 18 -20.91 11.69 -30.81
CA GLN A 18 -20.11 10.49 -30.96
C GLN A 18 -18.99 10.49 -29.91
N SER A 19 -18.96 9.45 -29.08
CA SER A 19 -17.90 9.23 -28.10
C SER A 19 -16.68 8.61 -28.80
N ILE A 20 -15.53 9.26 -28.72
CA ILE A 20 -14.26 8.72 -29.23
C ILE A 20 -13.44 8.20 -28.05
N ALA A 21 -13.00 6.95 -28.13
CA ALA A 21 -12.07 6.38 -27.16
C ALA A 21 -10.64 6.78 -27.52
N VAL A 22 -9.93 7.43 -26.59
CA VAL A 22 -8.53 7.84 -26.75
C VAL A 22 -7.69 7.10 -25.72
N THR A 23 -6.62 6.44 -26.18
CA THR A 23 -5.69 5.72 -25.30
C THR A 23 -4.48 6.59 -24.99
N VAL A 24 -4.19 6.78 -23.70
CA VAL A 24 -3.00 7.49 -23.20
C VAL A 24 -2.08 6.46 -22.55
N SER A 25 -0.82 6.37 -22.97
CA SER A 25 0.12 5.33 -22.51
C SER A 25 1.10 5.80 -21.42
N ASN A 26 1.44 7.09 -21.40
CA ASN A 26 2.36 7.67 -20.42
C ASN A 26 1.58 8.49 -19.38
N ILE A 27 0.91 7.81 -18.46
CA ILE A 27 0.20 8.45 -17.36
C ILE A 27 1.21 8.92 -16.29
N THR A 28 1.19 10.21 -15.96
CA THR A 28 1.79 10.75 -14.72
C THR A 28 0.71 10.95 -13.66
N PRO A 29 1.06 11.06 -12.36
CA PRO A 29 0.09 11.32 -11.30
C PRO A 29 -0.74 12.59 -11.54
N GLU A 30 -0.11 13.68 -11.98
CA GLU A 30 -0.79 14.95 -12.24
C GLU A 30 -1.73 14.85 -13.43
N LEU A 31 -1.30 14.19 -14.50
CA LEU A 31 -2.13 13.96 -15.69
C LEU A 31 -3.33 13.06 -15.37
N PHE A 32 -3.14 12.05 -14.53
CA PHE A 32 -4.23 11.20 -14.07
C PHE A 32 -5.28 11.99 -13.30
N GLU A 33 -4.85 12.85 -12.37
CA GLU A 33 -5.77 13.68 -11.60
C GLU A 33 -6.55 14.66 -12.47
N GLN A 34 -5.89 15.26 -13.46
CA GLN A 34 -6.54 16.12 -14.44
C GLN A 34 -7.59 15.35 -15.25
N LEU A 35 -7.21 14.21 -15.85
CA LEU A 35 -8.14 13.38 -16.63
C LEU A 35 -9.31 12.89 -15.77
N ARG A 36 -9.06 12.54 -14.51
CA ARG A 36 -10.07 12.11 -13.55
C ARG A 36 -11.07 13.22 -13.25
N SER A 37 -10.61 14.45 -13.14
CA SER A 37 -11.46 15.64 -13.00
C SER A 37 -12.31 15.87 -14.25
N ASP A 38 -11.72 15.76 -15.44
CA ASP A 38 -12.37 16.13 -16.71
C ASP A 38 -13.37 15.07 -17.20
N TYR A 39 -13.06 13.79 -17.03
CA TYR A 39 -13.80 12.67 -17.63
C TYR A 39 -14.44 11.72 -16.61
N GLY A 40 -14.04 11.77 -15.34
CA GLY A 40 -14.65 11.01 -14.24
C GLY A 40 -14.86 9.53 -14.55
N LEU A 41 -16.12 9.11 -14.63
CA LEU A 41 -16.55 7.73 -14.87
C LEU A 41 -16.35 7.24 -16.31
N ALA A 42 -16.06 8.13 -17.27
CA ALA A 42 -15.78 7.73 -18.64
C ALA A 42 -14.36 7.18 -18.83
N LEU A 43 -13.49 7.34 -17.84
CA LEU A 43 -12.14 6.77 -17.86
C LEU A 43 -12.17 5.26 -17.63
N SER A 44 -11.43 4.53 -18.46
CA SER A 44 -11.17 3.11 -18.30
C SER A 44 -9.67 2.87 -18.19
N CYS A 45 -9.24 2.27 -17.08
CA CYS A 45 -7.85 1.87 -16.85
C CYS A 45 -7.76 0.35 -16.95
N PRO A 46 -7.47 -0.21 -18.13
CA PRO A 46 -7.24 -1.65 -18.24
C PRO A 46 -5.97 -2.02 -17.49
N CYS A 47 -6.06 -2.97 -16.57
CA CYS A 47 -4.88 -3.53 -15.93
C CYS A 47 -4.03 -4.28 -16.96
N SER A 48 -2.79 -3.85 -17.18
CA SER A 48 -1.85 -4.53 -18.06
C SER A 48 -1.30 -5.82 -17.45
N THR A 49 -1.23 -5.89 -16.12
CA THR A 49 -0.82 -7.07 -15.36
C THR A 49 -1.77 -7.35 -14.20
N ILE A 50 -1.94 -8.63 -13.86
CA ILE A 50 -2.78 -9.07 -12.72
C ILE A 50 -2.12 -8.84 -11.36
N SER A 51 -0.80 -8.69 -11.34
CA SER A 51 -0.03 -8.42 -10.13
C SER A 51 1.14 -7.51 -10.44
N ILE A 52 1.47 -6.65 -9.47
CA ILE A 52 2.66 -5.80 -9.50
C ILE A 52 3.55 -6.27 -8.36
N PRO A 53 4.80 -6.69 -8.63
CA PRO A 53 5.72 -7.11 -7.58
C PRO A 53 5.92 -5.98 -6.56
N TYR A 54 5.91 -6.32 -5.26
CA TYR A 54 6.08 -5.33 -4.17
C TYR A 54 7.34 -4.46 -4.34
N LYS A 55 8.42 -5.06 -4.84
CA LYS A 55 9.68 -4.38 -5.17
C LYS A 55 9.56 -3.23 -6.19
N ALA A 56 8.45 -3.14 -6.92
CA ALA A 56 8.21 -2.05 -7.87
C ALA A 56 7.85 -0.73 -7.16
N PHE A 57 7.31 -0.81 -5.95
CA PHE A 57 6.93 0.35 -5.16
C PHE A 57 7.90 0.62 -4.01
N ILE A 58 8.56 -0.44 -3.52
CA ILE A 58 9.37 -0.39 -2.30
C ILE A 58 10.76 -0.93 -2.60
N SER A 59 11.76 -0.05 -2.45
CA SER A 59 13.16 -0.42 -2.43
C SER A 59 13.60 -0.52 -0.97
N ASN A 60 13.87 -1.73 -0.50
CA ASN A 60 14.35 -1.96 0.86
C ASN A 60 15.75 -2.57 0.81
N GLU A 61 16.75 -1.82 1.23
CA GLU A 61 18.08 -2.35 1.47
C GLU A 61 18.15 -2.82 2.92
N VAL A 62 18.06 -4.14 3.12
CA VAL A 62 18.14 -4.71 4.46
C VAL A 62 19.62 -4.89 4.82
N SER A 63 20.10 -4.04 5.72
CA SER A 63 21.36 -4.28 6.43
C SER A 63 21.06 -5.01 7.73
N PHE A 64 21.65 -6.18 7.92
CA PHE A 64 21.56 -6.91 9.18
C PHE A 64 22.79 -6.60 10.02
N ASP A 65 22.56 -6.04 11.21
CA ASP A 65 23.62 -5.94 12.20
C ASP A 65 23.92 -7.32 12.81
N PRO A 66 25.20 -7.63 13.09
CA PRO A 66 25.55 -8.89 13.73
C PRO A 66 24.89 -9.02 15.10
N VAL A 67 24.42 -10.22 15.44
CA VAL A 67 23.69 -10.49 16.68
C VAL A 67 24.44 -9.99 17.92
N CYS A 68 25.76 -10.11 17.93
CA CYS A 68 26.61 -9.74 19.07
C CYS A 68 26.72 -8.23 19.33
N THR A 69 26.30 -7.36 18.39
CA THR A 69 26.21 -5.90 18.62
C THR A 69 24.80 -5.49 19.05
N SER A 70 23.87 -6.44 19.11
CA SER A 70 22.51 -6.16 19.54
C SER A 70 22.45 -5.80 21.01
N ILE A 71 21.63 -4.80 21.35
CA ILE A 71 21.31 -4.50 22.75
C ILE A 71 20.70 -5.71 23.45
N PHE A 72 20.03 -6.60 22.73
CA PHE A 72 19.40 -7.80 23.29
C PHE A 72 20.40 -8.83 23.79
N THR A 73 21.66 -8.79 23.32
CA THR A 73 22.76 -9.61 23.84
C THR A 73 23.61 -8.87 24.87
N SER A 74 23.29 -7.60 25.17
CA SER A 74 24.04 -6.83 26.17
C SER A 74 23.76 -7.37 27.57
N ARG A 75 24.79 -7.33 28.43
CA ARG A 75 24.68 -7.70 29.83
C ARG A 75 23.60 -6.89 30.54
N GLN A 76 23.51 -5.59 30.26
CA GLN A 76 22.51 -4.71 30.84
C GLN A 76 21.08 -5.16 30.50
N TRP A 77 20.85 -5.59 29.26
CA TRP A 77 19.54 -6.10 28.85
C TRP A 77 19.19 -7.42 29.52
N ILE A 78 20.16 -8.35 29.61
CA ILE A 78 19.96 -9.64 30.26
C ILE A 78 19.67 -9.43 31.75
N GLU A 79 20.39 -8.54 32.44
CA GLU A 79 20.15 -8.20 33.84
C GLU A 79 18.75 -7.58 34.05
N ALA A 80 18.26 -6.79 33.09
CA ALA A 80 16.93 -6.20 33.14
C ALA A 80 15.80 -7.24 33.11
N LEU A 81 16.03 -8.45 32.56
CA LEU A 81 15.06 -9.55 32.59
C LEU A 81 14.82 -10.08 34.01
N TYR A 82 15.75 -9.85 34.93
CA TYR A 82 15.69 -10.38 36.30
C TYR A 82 15.48 -9.30 37.36
N LEU A 83 15.11 -8.09 36.94
CA LEU A 83 14.74 -7.02 37.87
C LEU A 83 13.56 -7.49 38.75
N PRO A 84 13.62 -7.26 40.07
CA PRO A 84 12.49 -7.56 40.95
C PRO A 84 11.27 -6.74 40.50
N ASN A 85 10.09 -7.37 40.50
CA ASN A 85 8.84 -6.80 39.98
C ASN A 85 8.83 -6.47 38.47
N ALA A 86 9.73 -7.03 37.65
CA ALA A 86 9.61 -6.92 36.19
C ALA A 86 8.25 -7.44 35.67
N SER A 87 7.66 -8.41 36.37
CA SER A 87 6.33 -8.99 36.12
C SER A 87 5.15 -8.14 36.63
N ALA A 88 5.40 -6.99 37.28
CA ALA A 88 4.33 -6.07 37.66
C ALA A 88 3.64 -5.44 36.44
N TYR A 89 4.32 -5.47 35.29
CA TYR A 89 3.81 -5.01 34.00
C TYR A 89 3.04 -6.13 33.26
N LEU A 90 1.99 -6.72 33.84
CA LEU A 90 1.13 -7.73 33.20
C LEU A 90 1.81 -9.08 32.83
N LEU A 91 1.04 -10.18 32.92
CA LEU A 91 1.49 -11.55 32.58
C LEU A 91 1.98 -11.71 31.12
N ILE A 92 1.61 -10.78 30.23
CA ILE A 92 1.96 -10.79 28.80
C ILE A 92 3.24 -10.01 28.47
N ASP A 93 3.87 -9.36 29.45
CA ASP A 93 5.14 -8.68 29.21
C ASP A 93 6.21 -9.72 28.90
N PHE A 94 6.85 -9.53 27.74
CA PHE A 94 7.89 -10.41 27.23
C PHE A 94 9.03 -10.63 28.23
N ARG A 95 9.31 -9.67 29.12
CA ARG A 95 10.37 -9.79 30.14
C ARG A 95 10.05 -10.90 31.14
N SER A 96 8.78 -11.13 31.44
CA SER A 96 8.33 -12.21 32.31
C SER A 96 8.67 -13.59 31.72
N THR A 97 8.45 -13.78 30.42
CA THR A 97 8.73 -15.05 29.71
C THR A 97 10.16 -15.16 29.17
N ALA A 98 10.84 -14.04 28.93
CA ALA A 98 12.22 -14.03 28.45
C ALA A 98 13.21 -14.41 29.56
N SER A 99 12.89 -14.12 30.83
CA SER A 99 13.72 -14.52 31.98
C SER A 99 13.92 -16.04 32.10
N SER A 100 13.05 -16.87 31.51
CA SER A 100 13.20 -18.33 31.49
C SER A 100 13.96 -18.87 30.28
N GLN A 101 14.32 -18.02 29.31
CA GLN A 101 14.97 -18.44 28.07
C GLN A 101 16.50 -18.37 28.12
N VAL A 102 17.04 -17.68 29.11
CA VAL A 102 18.49 -17.50 29.32
C VAL A 102 18.76 -17.84 30.78
N SER A 103 19.91 -18.46 31.09
CA SER A 103 20.32 -18.68 32.48
C SER A 103 21.09 -17.46 33.00
N LYS A 104 20.92 -17.12 34.28
CA LYS A 104 21.81 -16.16 34.97
C LYS A 104 23.28 -16.60 34.97
N ASP A 105 23.53 -17.90 34.91
CA ASP A 105 24.88 -18.50 34.97
C ASP A 105 25.65 -18.37 33.65
N PHE A 106 25.03 -17.82 32.61
CA PHE A 106 25.62 -17.63 31.28
C PHE A 106 26.46 -16.34 31.17
N LEU A 107 26.61 -15.56 32.26
CA LEU A 107 27.32 -14.27 32.34
C LEU A 107 28.29 -14.23 33.53
#